data_AF-A0A1A9RRC0-F1
#
_entry.id   AF-A0A1A9RRC0-F1
#
_cell.length_a   1.000
_cell.length_b   1.000
_cell.length_c   1.000
_cell.angle_alpha   90.00
_cell.angle_beta   90.00
_cell.angle_gamma   90.00
#
_symmetry.space_group_name_H-M   'P 1'
#
loop_
_entity.id
_entity.type
_entity.pdbx_description
1 polymer ?
#
loop_
_entity_poly.entity_id
_entity_poly.type
_entity_poly.pdbx_seq_one_letter_code
_entity_poly.pdbx_strand_id
1 'polypeptide(L)'
;MKIISKFKDFYDHKVVKYGIDPVLVFDRRQSPEAEILRSLPKPPAEWKKEYGACAVVSELYIGNLRVFLFATEKQVYSSYDIDTVYLQHRRHRFPLSMVRFLDGSEYCLLQCHNYYWPGYRHYQTPDFSPRRCSRSHPIIAKYRPTSLLLAYYADPNRPTRLDSRQDFAENPQLSGLGVYIDPDIVWQHLCEYLSQLKSEAETSPPVPDKDKIGNKGFDAKHSFRPKMKRK
;
A
#
# COMPACT_ATOMS: atom_id res chain seq x y z
N MET A 1 13.09 0.03 -13.88
CA MET A 1 14.20 -0.26 -12.94
C MET A 1 14.54 -1.74 -13.03
N LYS A 2 15.82 -2.12 -13.07
CA LYS A 2 16.20 -3.54 -13.08
C LYS A 2 16.59 -3.97 -11.65
N ILE A 3 15.72 -4.74 -11.00
CA ILE A 3 15.97 -5.31 -9.67
C ILE A 3 16.45 -6.76 -9.83
N ILE A 4 17.58 -7.06 -9.19
CA ILE A 4 18.33 -8.31 -9.31
C ILE A 4 17.63 -9.43 -8.53
N SER A 5 17.28 -10.53 -9.21
CA SER A 5 16.69 -11.74 -8.60
C SER A 5 17.70 -12.47 -7.69
N LYS A 6 17.22 -13.19 -6.67
CA LYS A 6 18.05 -14.06 -5.82
C LYS A 6 18.64 -15.26 -6.58
N PHE A 7 18.15 -15.56 -7.77
CA PHE A 7 18.65 -16.62 -8.66
C PHE A 7 19.53 -16.09 -9.79
N LYS A 8 20.03 -14.84 -9.68
CA LYS A 8 20.78 -14.15 -10.74
C LYS A 8 21.82 -15.05 -11.42
N ASP A 9 22.60 -15.80 -10.63
CA ASP A 9 23.67 -16.66 -11.16
C ASP A 9 23.14 -17.83 -12.01
N PHE A 10 21.94 -18.33 -11.74
CA PHE A 10 21.27 -19.34 -12.57
C PHE A 10 20.69 -18.75 -13.86
N TYR A 11 20.36 -17.46 -13.90
CA TYR A 11 19.77 -16.84 -15.09
C TYR A 11 20.83 -16.16 -15.98
N ASP A 12 21.91 -15.62 -15.42
CA ASP A 12 22.97 -14.94 -16.20
C ASP A 12 23.63 -15.89 -17.22
N HIS A 13 23.74 -17.20 -16.93
CA HIS A 13 24.24 -18.18 -17.90
C HIS A 13 23.20 -18.60 -18.97
N LYS A 14 21.92 -18.27 -18.78
CA LYS A 14 20.81 -18.63 -19.70
C LYS A 14 20.20 -17.45 -20.45
N VAL A 15 20.52 -16.20 -20.08
CA VAL A 15 20.05 -14.99 -20.76
C VAL A 15 20.45 -14.97 -22.25
N VAL A 16 21.64 -15.50 -22.59
CA VAL A 16 22.09 -15.64 -23.99
C VAL A 16 21.21 -16.60 -24.79
N LYS A 17 20.50 -17.53 -24.13
CA LYS A 17 19.73 -18.60 -24.79
C LYS A 17 18.22 -18.31 -24.87
N TYR A 18 17.65 -17.47 -23.99
CA TYR A 18 16.19 -17.30 -23.89
C TYR A 18 15.67 -15.85 -23.99
N GLY A 19 16.53 -14.84 -24.11
CA GLY A 19 16.08 -13.46 -24.34
C GLY A 19 15.24 -12.84 -23.20
N ILE A 20 14.57 -11.73 -23.50
CA ILE A 20 13.66 -11.01 -22.58
C ILE A 20 12.48 -11.93 -22.23
N ASP A 21 12.16 -12.08 -20.94
CA ASP A 21 10.99 -12.84 -20.49
C ASP A 21 9.69 -12.06 -20.79
N PRO A 22 8.87 -12.50 -21.76
CA PRO A 22 7.64 -11.81 -22.12
C PRO A 22 6.54 -11.95 -21.06
N VAL A 23 6.70 -12.84 -20.08
CA VAL A 23 5.73 -13.07 -19.00
C VAL A 23 5.84 -11.97 -17.92
N LEU A 24 7.00 -11.30 -17.84
CA LEU A 24 7.36 -10.43 -16.72
C LEU A 24 7.40 -8.94 -17.11
N VAL A 25 6.34 -8.48 -17.79
CA VAL A 25 6.11 -7.06 -18.09
C VAL A 25 5.10 -6.50 -17.09
N PHE A 26 5.59 -5.78 -16.07
CA PHE A 26 4.72 -4.93 -15.25
C PHE A 26 4.44 -3.65 -16.03
N ASP A 27 3.40 -3.66 -16.87
CA ASP A 27 2.90 -2.43 -17.47
C ASP A 27 2.23 -1.57 -16.38
N ARG A 28 2.71 -0.35 -16.26
CA ARG A 28 2.25 0.67 -15.31
C ARG A 28 1.36 1.72 -15.97
N ARG A 29 1.12 1.60 -17.28
CA ARG A 29 0.20 2.45 -18.01
C ARG A 29 -1.21 2.03 -17.62
N GLN A 30 -2.04 3.01 -17.29
CA GLN A 30 -3.47 2.74 -17.18
C GLN A 30 -4.00 2.27 -18.55
N SER A 31 -5.00 1.39 -18.54
CA SER A 31 -5.76 1.09 -19.76
C SER A 31 -6.24 2.43 -20.37
N PRO A 32 -6.19 2.61 -21.70
CA PRO A 32 -6.71 3.83 -22.34
C PRO A 32 -8.17 4.13 -21.99
N GLU A 33 -8.92 3.11 -21.57
CA GLU A 33 -10.34 3.19 -21.19
C GLU A 33 -10.55 3.47 -19.68
N ALA A 34 -9.49 3.50 -18.87
CA ALA A 34 -9.62 3.73 -17.44
C ALA A 34 -9.99 5.18 -17.14
N GLU A 35 -11.04 5.37 -16.32
CA GLU A 35 -11.44 6.69 -15.87
C GLU A 35 -10.35 7.29 -14.97
N ILE A 36 -9.76 8.40 -15.42
CA ILE A 36 -8.69 9.07 -14.68
C ILE A 36 -9.33 9.89 -13.56
N LEU A 37 -9.06 9.50 -12.31
CA LEU A 37 -9.43 10.30 -11.15
C LEU A 37 -8.67 11.63 -11.18
N ARG A 38 -9.40 12.73 -11.40
CA ARG A 38 -8.83 14.08 -11.54
C ARG A 38 -8.68 14.84 -10.24
N SER A 39 -9.46 14.49 -9.22
CA SER A 39 -9.42 15.14 -7.92
C SER A 39 -9.95 14.20 -6.84
N LEU A 40 -9.43 14.35 -5.62
CA LEU A 40 -10.02 13.69 -4.47
C LEU A 40 -11.40 14.29 -4.13
N PRO A 41 -12.30 13.48 -3.55
CA PRO A 41 -13.58 13.96 -3.03
C PRO A 41 -13.35 15.09 -2.01
N LYS A 42 -14.04 16.21 -2.21
CA LYS A 42 -13.94 17.38 -1.34
C LYS A 42 -14.96 17.29 -0.20
N PRO A 43 -14.69 17.91 0.96
CA PRO A 43 -15.65 17.95 2.05
C PRO A 43 -16.95 18.65 1.60
N PRO A 44 -18.14 18.07 1.87
CA PRO A 44 -19.42 18.69 1.58
C PRO A 44 -19.56 20.06 2.26
N ALA A 45 -20.23 21.01 1.60
CA ALA A 45 -20.45 22.35 2.13
C ALA A 45 -21.25 22.35 3.46
N GLU A 46 -22.09 21.34 3.66
CA GLU A 46 -22.88 21.15 4.89
C GLU A 46 -21.98 20.89 6.10
N TRP A 47 -20.89 20.14 5.92
CA TRP A 47 -19.93 19.87 6.99
C TRP A 47 -19.32 21.16 7.53
N LYS A 48 -19.01 22.10 6.62
CA LYS A 48 -18.45 23.39 7.00
C LYS A 48 -19.38 24.22 7.87
N LYS A 49 -20.70 24.15 7.60
CA LYS A 49 -21.72 24.87 8.37
C LYS A 49 -21.86 24.32 9.79
N GLU A 50 -21.77 23.00 9.97
CA GLU A 50 -21.99 22.37 11.28
C GLU A 50 -20.70 22.17 12.10
N TYR A 51 -19.58 21.85 11.45
CA TYR A 51 -18.36 21.40 12.10
C TYR A 51 -17.17 22.34 11.91
N GLY A 52 -17.25 23.29 10.98
CA GLY A 52 -16.14 24.17 10.59
C GLY A 52 -15.28 23.57 9.48
N ALA A 53 -14.03 24.00 9.35
CA ALA A 53 -13.13 23.48 8.32
C ALA A 53 -12.99 21.95 8.46
N CYS A 54 -13.28 21.21 7.40
CA CYS A 54 -13.23 19.75 7.38
C CYS A 54 -12.29 19.24 6.29
N ALA A 55 -11.81 18.00 6.47
CA ALA A 55 -11.05 17.28 5.47
C ALA A 55 -11.63 15.88 5.25
N VAL A 56 -11.51 15.38 4.03
CA VAL A 56 -11.87 14.02 3.64
C VAL A 56 -10.61 13.16 3.65
N VAL A 57 -10.67 12.00 4.29
CA VAL A 57 -9.54 11.09 4.44
C VAL A 57 -9.57 10.06 3.31
N SER A 58 -8.42 9.80 2.71
CA SER A 58 -8.18 8.72 1.76
C SER A 58 -6.89 7.99 2.12
N GLU A 59 -6.73 6.76 1.64
CA GLU A 59 -5.54 5.94 1.91
C GLU A 59 -4.78 5.70 0.60
N LEU A 60 -3.53 6.14 0.53
CA LEU A 60 -2.61 5.86 -0.56
C LEU A 60 -1.66 4.74 -0.15
N TYR A 61 -1.65 3.69 -0.95
CA TYR A 61 -0.73 2.56 -0.84
C TYR A 61 0.38 2.70 -1.87
N ILE A 62 1.60 2.92 -1.38
CA ILE A 62 2.84 2.91 -2.16
C ILE A 62 3.52 1.57 -1.88
N GLY A 63 3.25 0.57 -2.70
CA GLY A 63 3.61 -0.81 -2.40
C GLY A 63 2.89 -1.28 -1.14
N ASN A 64 3.66 -1.56 -0.07
CA ASN A 64 3.13 -1.90 1.26
C ASN A 64 3.10 -0.70 2.23
N LEU A 65 3.60 0.47 1.85
CA LEU A 65 3.50 1.67 2.69
C LEU A 65 2.10 2.28 2.53
N ARG A 66 1.38 2.43 3.64
CA ARG A 66 0.13 3.18 3.70
C ARG A 66 0.40 4.61 4.19
N VAL A 67 -0.06 5.57 3.42
CA VAL A 67 -0.02 7.01 3.70
C VAL A 67 -1.46 7.53 3.65
N PHE A 68 -1.86 8.34 4.62
CA PHE A 68 -3.17 8.98 4.60
C PHE A 68 -3.09 10.31 3.84
N LEU A 69 -4.14 10.60 3.09
CA LEU A 69 -4.33 11.86 2.37
C LEU A 69 -5.55 12.58 2.94
N PHE A 70 -5.45 13.89 3.07
CA PHE A 70 -6.49 14.76 3.63
C PHE A 70 -6.87 15.81 2.60
N ALA A 71 -7.95 15.54 1.87
CA ALA A 71 -8.48 16.45 0.87
C ALA A 71 -9.29 17.57 1.55
N THR A 72 -8.88 18.80 1.32
CA THR A 72 -9.58 20.01 1.80
C THR A 72 -10.18 20.77 0.63
N GLU A 73 -10.82 21.92 0.89
CA GLU A 73 -11.31 22.79 -0.18
C GLU A 73 -10.17 23.30 -1.10
N LYS A 74 -9.00 23.58 -0.51
CA LYS A 74 -7.88 24.28 -1.14
C LYS A 74 -6.79 23.35 -1.66
N GLN A 75 -6.38 22.38 -0.85
CA GLN A 75 -5.25 21.51 -1.13
C GLN A 75 -5.41 20.13 -0.50
N VAL A 76 -4.47 19.23 -0.82
CA VAL A 76 -4.40 17.89 -0.23
C VAL A 76 -3.16 17.82 0.64
N TYR A 77 -3.34 17.47 1.91
CA TYR A 77 -2.25 17.15 2.81
C TYR A 77 -2.00 15.65 2.85
N SER A 78 -0.82 15.25 3.28
CA SER A 78 -0.43 13.87 3.54
C SER A 78 -0.20 13.63 5.03
N SER A 79 -0.03 12.36 5.40
CA SER A 79 0.44 11.98 6.73
C SER A 79 1.75 12.67 7.17
N TYR A 80 2.60 13.08 6.22
CA TYR A 80 3.86 13.75 6.53
C TYR A 80 3.69 15.22 6.91
N ASP A 81 2.54 15.81 6.57
CA ASP A 81 2.24 17.21 6.86
C ASP A 81 1.57 17.39 8.23
N ILE A 82 1.28 16.30 8.94
CA ILE A 82 0.59 16.32 10.23
C ILE A 82 1.56 16.82 11.30
N ASP A 83 1.11 17.83 12.05
CA ASP A 83 1.73 18.22 13.32
C ASP A 83 1.12 17.41 14.47
N THR A 84 -0.20 17.51 14.65
CA THR A 84 -0.89 16.86 15.77
C THR A 84 -2.30 16.38 15.41
N VAL A 85 -2.74 15.34 16.11
CA VAL A 85 -4.09 14.79 16.02
C VAL A 85 -4.66 14.70 17.43
N TYR A 86 -5.85 15.25 17.64
CA TYR A 86 -6.47 15.31 18.96
C TYR A 86 -7.98 15.20 18.88
N LEU A 87 -8.61 14.92 20.04
CA LEU A 87 -10.06 14.89 20.16
C LEU A 87 -10.57 16.23 20.71
N GLN A 88 -11.50 16.86 20.00
CA GLN A 88 -12.20 18.06 20.45
C GLN A 88 -13.53 17.65 21.08
N HIS A 89 -13.64 17.77 22.41
CA HIS A 89 -14.86 17.48 23.14
C HIS A 89 -15.92 18.58 22.96
N ARG A 90 -17.18 18.18 22.77
CA ARG A 90 -18.33 19.08 22.64
C ARG A 90 -19.40 18.72 23.69
N ARG A 91 -20.15 19.71 24.17
CA ARG A 91 -21.24 19.48 25.13
C ARG A 91 -22.35 18.64 24.48
N HIS A 92 -22.77 17.56 25.15
CA HIS A 92 -23.85 16.67 24.72
C HIS A 92 -23.69 16.07 23.31
N ARG A 93 -22.46 16.01 22.77
CA ARG A 93 -22.14 15.42 21.47
C ARG A 93 -20.87 14.57 21.58
N PHE A 94 -20.69 13.66 20.63
CA PHE A 94 -19.45 12.88 20.52
C PHE A 94 -18.25 13.80 20.26
N PRO A 95 -17.05 13.48 20.81
CA PRO A 95 -15.85 14.24 20.52
C PRO A 95 -15.51 14.17 19.03
N LEU A 96 -14.98 15.23 18.45
CA LEU A 96 -14.56 15.25 17.04
C LEU A 96 -13.08 14.94 16.92
N SER A 97 -12.70 14.17 15.90
CA SER A 97 -11.28 14.01 15.56
C SER A 97 -10.82 15.23 14.79
N MET A 98 -9.79 15.90 15.31
CA MET A 98 -9.17 17.07 14.71
C MET A 98 -7.75 16.73 14.26
N VAL A 99 -7.33 17.29 13.14
CA VAL A 99 -5.94 17.27 12.68
C VAL A 99 -5.45 18.70 12.51
N ARG A 100 -4.24 18.96 13.00
CA ARG A 100 -3.48 20.18 12.74
C ARG A 100 -2.29 19.82 11.86
N PHE A 101 -2.08 20.59 10.80
CA PHE A 101 -0.95 20.45 9.90
C PHE A 101 0.19 21.39 10.29
N LEU A 102 1.40 21.12 9.77
CA LEU A 102 2.62 21.88 10.04
C LEU A 102 2.53 23.35 9.65
N ASP A 103 1.63 23.71 8.72
CA ASP A 103 1.37 25.09 8.32
C ASP A 103 0.42 25.84 9.29
N GLY A 104 -0.03 25.18 10.36
CA GLY A 104 -0.96 25.71 11.35
C GLY A 104 -2.44 25.55 10.99
N SER A 105 -2.77 25.01 9.82
CA SER A 105 -4.15 24.77 9.41
C SER A 105 -4.78 23.63 10.20
N GLU A 106 -6.02 23.82 10.66
CA GLU A 106 -6.77 22.83 11.44
C GLU A 106 -8.05 22.38 10.73
N TYR A 107 -8.32 21.07 10.75
CA TYR A 107 -9.49 20.49 10.11
C TYR A 107 -10.13 19.38 10.95
N CYS A 108 -11.44 19.29 10.87
CA CYS A 108 -12.25 18.21 11.45
C CYS A 108 -12.33 17.01 10.50
N LEU A 109 -12.21 15.81 11.05
CA LEU A 109 -12.23 14.52 10.33
C LEU A 109 -13.48 13.71 10.69
N LEU A 110 -14.58 13.96 9.98
CA LEU A 110 -15.88 13.32 10.29
C LEU A 110 -15.90 11.83 9.95
N GLN A 111 -15.18 11.41 8.91
CA GLN A 111 -15.13 10.01 8.48
C GLN A 111 -14.51 9.08 9.53
N CYS A 112 -13.67 9.60 10.42
CA CYS A 112 -13.02 8.80 11.46
C CYS A 112 -14.02 8.20 12.46
N HIS A 113 -15.16 8.86 12.66
CA HIS A 113 -16.24 8.37 13.51
C HIS A 113 -17.08 7.28 12.85
N ASN A 114 -17.14 7.26 11.51
CA ASN A 114 -17.90 6.26 10.76
C ASN A 114 -17.10 4.99 10.45
N TYR A 115 -15.76 5.01 10.59
CA TYR A 115 -14.87 3.97 10.03
C TYR A 115 -14.26 2.98 11.02
N TYR A 116 -13.47 3.43 12.00
CA TYR A 116 -12.30 2.61 12.35
C TYR A 116 -12.47 1.58 13.47
N TRP A 117 -13.57 1.59 14.26
CA TRP A 117 -13.65 0.73 15.45
C TRP A 117 -15.08 0.28 15.75
N PRO A 118 -15.57 -0.82 15.12
CA PRO A 118 -16.73 -1.51 15.63
C PRO A 118 -16.34 -2.17 16.95
N GLY A 119 -16.70 -1.54 18.07
CA GLY A 119 -16.87 -2.25 19.35
C GLY A 119 -16.13 -1.67 20.55
N TYR A 120 -14.88 -1.20 20.43
CA TYR A 120 -14.13 -0.78 21.62
C TYR A 120 -13.04 0.24 21.26
N ARG A 121 -13.24 1.51 21.66
CA ARG A 121 -12.26 2.63 21.85
C ARG A 121 -12.75 3.95 21.24
N HIS A 122 -13.88 4.46 21.74
CA HIS A 122 -14.45 5.76 21.36
C HIS A 122 -13.71 6.98 21.95
N TYR A 123 -12.49 6.78 22.48
CA TYR A 123 -11.72 7.80 23.20
C TYR A 123 -10.25 7.87 22.79
N GLN A 124 -9.84 7.11 21.76
CA GLN A 124 -8.45 7.15 21.28
C GLN A 124 -8.36 8.02 20.04
N THR A 125 -7.34 8.87 20.02
CA THR A 125 -6.97 9.66 18.86
C THR A 125 -6.56 8.71 17.73
N PRO A 126 -7.15 8.82 16.53
CA PRO A 126 -6.74 8.01 15.40
C PRO A 126 -5.27 8.27 15.05
N ASP A 127 -4.59 7.22 14.62
CA ASP A 127 -3.19 7.28 14.23
C ASP A 127 -3.07 7.29 12.71
N PHE A 128 -2.66 8.45 12.19
CA PHE A 128 -2.45 8.67 10.76
C PHE A 128 -0.98 8.64 10.35
N SER A 129 -0.09 8.09 11.18
CA SER A 129 1.31 7.95 10.81
C SER A 129 1.47 7.02 9.59
N PRO A 130 2.41 7.32 8.67
CA PRO A 130 2.75 6.42 7.58
C PRO A 130 3.22 5.08 8.14
N ARG A 131 2.64 3.97 7.69
CA ARG A 131 2.97 2.64 8.21
C ARG A 131 2.97 1.59 7.13
N ARG A 132 3.87 0.63 7.27
CA ARG A 132 3.83 -0.58 6.47
C ARG A 132 2.63 -1.42 6.88
N CYS A 133 1.88 -1.92 5.89
CA CYS A 133 0.76 -2.81 6.12
C CYS A 133 0.75 -3.95 5.10
N SER A 134 0.27 -5.11 5.54
CA SER A 134 -0.01 -6.22 4.64
C SER A 134 -1.21 -5.89 3.75
N ARG A 135 -1.06 -6.06 2.43
CA ARG A 135 -2.18 -5.99 1.47
C ARG A 135 -2.92 -7.32 1.31
N SER A 136 -3.02 -8.10 2.38
CA SER A 136 -3.72 -9.39 2.42
C SER A 136 -5.22 -9.28 2.72
N HIS A 137 -5.69 -8.12 3.18
CA HIS A 137 -7.10 -7.94 3.52
C HIS A 137 -7.99 -8.10 2.26
N PRO A 138 -9.10 -8.87 2.30
CA PRO A 138 -9.86 -9.25 1.10
C PRO A 138 -10.26 -8.09 0.19
N ILE A 139 -10.61 -6.94 0.79
CA ILE A 139 -11.01 -5.72 0.07
C ILE A 139 -9.88 -5.22 -0.87
N ILE A 140 -8.63 -5.23 -0.40
CA ILE A 140 -7.46 -4.68 -1.12
C ILE A 140 -6.60 -5.77 -1.78
N ALA A 141 -6.79 -7.04 -1.42
CA ALA A 141 -6.00 -8.16 -1.93
C ALA A 141 -6.12 -8.35 -3.44
N LYS A 142 -7.28 -8.05 -4.02
CA LYS A 142 -7.49 -8.09 -5.48
C LYS A 142 -6.61 -7.10 -6.25
N TYR A 143 -6.17 -6.02 -5.60
CA TYR A 143 -5.27 -5.02 -6.18
C TYR A 143 -3.80 -5.29 -5.88
N ARG A 144 -3.43 -6.48 -5.38
CA ARG A 144 -2.03 -6.82 -5.06
C ARG A 144 -1.06 -6.57 -6.24
N PRO A 145 -1.40 -6.82 -7.52
CA PRO A 145 -0.52 -6.48 -8.64
C PRO A 145 -0.28 -4.97 -8.80
N THR A 146 -1.21 -4.14 -8.35
CA THR A 146 -1.17 -2.69 -8.48
C THR A 146 -0.22 -2.11 -7.44
N SER A 147 0.92 -1.57 -7.89
CA SER A 147 1.98 -1.09 -6.99
C SER A 147 1.64 0.25 -6.34
N LEU A 148 0.87 1.10 -7.01
CA LEU A 148 0.35 2.35 -6.43
C LEU A 148 -1.18 2.27 -6.45
N LEU A 149 -1.80 2.24 -5.27
CA LEU A 149 -3.25 2.11 -5.14
C LEU A 149 -3.79 3.22 -4.24
N LEU A 150 -4.81 3.93 -4.69
CA LEU A 150 -5.56 4.87 -3.86
C LEU A 150 -6.90 4.24 -3.48
N ALA A 151 -7.20 4.18 -2.20
CA ALA A 151 -8.50 3.82 -1.65
C ALA A 151 -9.18 5.09 -1.12
N TYR A 152 -10.41 5.36 -1.55
CA TYR A 152 -11.14 6.57 -1.21
C TYR A 152 -12.65 6.31 -1.14
N TYR A 153 -13.40 7.32 -0.73
CA TYR A 153 -14.86 7.32 -0.71
C TYR A 153 -15.39 8.36 -1.68
N ALA A 154 -15.95 7.95 -2.83
CA ALA A 154 -16.46 8.91 -3.81
C ALA A 154 -17.51 9.86 -3.20
N ASP A 155 -18.36 9.34 -2.31
CA ASP A 155 -19.24 10.14 -1.46
C ASP A 155 -18.58 10.35 -0.07
N PRO A 156 -18.20 11.59 0.29
CA PRO A 156 -17.59 11.88 1.58
C PRO A 156 -18.46 11.54 2.79
N ASN A 157 -19.80 11.52 2.62
CA ASN A 157 -20.72 11.09 3.67
C ASN A 157 -20.65 9.57 3.90
N ARG A 158 -19.93 8.84 3.05
CA ARG A 158 -19.58 7.43 3.20
C ARG A 158 -18.17 7.27 3.83
N PRO A 159 -17.93 6.15 4.54
CA PRO A 159 -18.89 5.08 4.77
C PRO A 159 -20.01 5.49 5.72
N THR A 160 -21.09 4.72 5.69
CA THR A 160 -22.09 4.70 6.74
C THR A 160 -22.11 3.30 7.36
N ARG A 161 -22.85 3.12 8.47
CA ARG A 161 -23.07 1.79 9.06
C ARG A 161 -23.65 0.77 8.06
N LEU A 162 -24.40 1.24 7.07
CA LEU A 162 -25.09 0.40 6.07
C LEU A 162 -24.27 0.18 4.80
N ASP A 163 -23.32 1.08 4.49
CA ASP A 163 -22.52 1.02 3.27
C ASP A 163 -21.10 1.50 3.55
N SER A 164 -20.15 0.56 3.56
CA SER A 164 -18.73 0.79 3.81
C SER A 164 -17.86 0.51 2.59
N ARG A 165 -18.44 0.49 1.39
CA ARG A 165 -17.68 0.20 0.16
C ARG A 165 -16.75 1.37 -0.18
N GLN A 166 -15.47 1.07 -0.29
CA GLN A 166 -14.45 1.96 -0.83
C GLN A 166 -14.42 1.89 -2.35
N ASP A 167 -14.10 3.02 -2.95
CA ASP A 167 -13.66 3.14 -4.34
C ASP A 167 -12.14 3.05 -4.41
N PHE A 168 -11.64 2.65 -5.58
CA PHE A 168 -10.21 2.42 -5.79
C PHE A 168 -9.77 3.02 -7.11
N ALA A 169 -8.63 3.70 -7.10
CA ALA A 169 -7.93 4.14 -8.29
C ALA A 169 -6.57 3.46 -8.38
N GLU A 170 -6.31 2.81 -9.50
CA GLU A 170 -5.06 2.11 -9.78
C GLU A 170 -4.06 3.03 -10.46
N ASN A 171 -2.83 3.08 -9.95
CA ASN A 171 -1.75 3.93 -10.45
C ASN A 171 -2.18 5.38 -10.74
N PRO A 172 -2.82 6.09 -9.78
CA PRO A 172 -3.31 7.44 -10.00
C PRO A 172 -2.16 8.42 -10.26
N GLN A 173 -2.43 9.45 -11.06
CA GLN A 173 -1.49 10.56 -11.24
C GLN A 173 -1.52 11.48 -10.02
N LEU A 174 -0.58 11.29 -9.09
CA LEU A 174 -0.51 12.04 -7.82
C LEU A 174 -0.47 13.56 -8.02
N SER A 175 0.29 14.05 -9.01
CA SER A 175 0.36 15.48 -9.31
C SER A 175 -0.98 16.06 -9.77
N GLY A 176 -1.77 15.29 -10.51
CA GLY A 176 -3.12 15.69 -10.92
C GLY A 176 -4.07 15.80 -9.72
N LEU A 177 -3.84 14.99 -8.69
CA LEU A 177 -4.60 15.03 -7.43
C LEU A 177 -4.11 16.12 -6.46
N GLY A 178 -3.04 16.84 -6.79
CA GLY A 178 -2.40 17.81 -5.88
C GLY A 178 -1.66 17.14 -4.70
N VAL A 179 -1.27 15.88 -4.85
CA VAL A 179 -0.54 15.11 -3.83
C VAL A 179 0.96 15.23 -4.09
N TYR A 180 1.71 15.69 -3.09
CA TYR A 180 3.17 15.73 -3.13
C TYR A 180 3.74 14.80 -2.06
N ILE A 181 4.53 13.82 -2.48
CA ILE A 181 5.28 12.91 -1.62
C ILE A 181 6.70 12.89 -2.15
N ASP A 182 7.67 12.81 -1.24
CA ASP A 182 9.08 12.70 -1.61
C ASP A 182 9.29 11.56 -2.65
N PRO A 183 9.85 11.87 -3.82
CA PRO A 183 10.12 10.87 -4.86
C PRO A 183 10.95 9.68 -4.38
N ASP A 184 11.87 9.87 -3.43
CA ASP A 184 12.72 8.80 -2.90
C ASP A 184 11.91 7.81 -2.06
N ILE A 185 10.96 8.31 -1.25
CA ILE A 185 10.01 7.47 -0.51
C ILE A 185 9.18 6.64 -1.49
N VAL A 186 8.63 7.29 -2.52
CA VAL A 186 7.83 6.61 -3.54
C VAL A 186 8.64 5.52 -4.22
N TRP A 187 9.84 5.86 -4.69
CA TRP A 187 10.75 4.94 -5.35
C TRP A 187 11.07 3.74 -4.46
N GLN A 188 11.64 3.98 -3.27
CA GLN A 188 12.12 2.93 -2.38
C GLN A 188 11.03 1.89 -2.07
N HIS A 189 9.82 2.35 -1.75
CA HIS A 189 8.72 1.45 -1.39
C HIS A 189 8.13 0.70 -2.58
N LEU A 190 8.08 1.31 -3.77
CA LEU A 190 7.68 0.59 -4.98
C LEU A 190 8.69 -0.48 -5.38
N CYS A 191 10.00 -0.16 -5.31
CA CYS A 191 11.06 -1.10 -5.62
C CYS A 191 11.03 -2.32 -4.70
N GLU A 192 10.90 -2.07 -3.40
CA GLU A 192 10.79 -3.12 -2.41
C GLU A 192 9.57 -4.00 -2.66
N TYR A 193 8.41 -3.39 -2.91
CA TYR A 193 7.18 -4.13 -3.15
C TYR A 193 7.23 -5.00 -4.40
N LEU A 194 7.73 -4.46 -5.52
CA LEU A 194 7.93 -5.21 -6.75
C LEU A 194 8.94 -6.35 -6.57
N SER A 195 10.01 -6.11 -5.81
CA SER A 195 10.99 -7.15 -5.47
C SER A 195 10.35 -8.27 -4.64
N GLN A 196 9.46 -7.92 -3.70
CA GLN A 196 8.71 -8.89 -2.92
C GLN A 196 7.78 -9.71 -3.82
N LEU A 197 6.95 -9.06 -4.65
CA LEU A 197 6.03 -9.76 -5.56
C LEU A 197 6.78 -10.72 -6.49
N LYS A 198 7.94 -10.30 -7.00
CA LYS A 198 8.80 -11.16 -7.80
C LYS A 198 9.30 -12.37 -7.01
N SER A 199 9.79 -12.15 -5.79
CA SER A 199 10.27 -13.24 -4.93
C SER A 199 9.16 -14.22 -4.56
N GLU A 200 7.92 -13.75 -4.42
CA GLU A 200 6.74 -14.58 -4.16
C GLU A 200 6.31 -15.38 -5.39
N ALA A 201 6.45 -14.81 -6.59
CA ALA A 201 6.13 -15.47 -7.86
C ALA A 201 7.23 -16.41 -8.36
N GLU A 202 8.45 -16.28 -7.84
CA GLU A 202 9.58 -17.15 -8.17
C GLU A 202 9.30 -18.58 -7.70
N THR A 203 8.93 -19.45 -8.65
CA THR A 203 8.88 -20.89 -8.44
C THR A 203 10.27 -21.47 -8.72
N SER A 204 10.85 -22.16 -7.74
CA SER A 204 12.10 -22.88 -7.98
C SER A 204 11.85 -23.96 -9.05
N PRO A 205 12.71 -24.08 -10.09
CA PRO A 205 12.57 -25.19 -11.02
C PRO A 205 12.61 -26.51 -10.24
N PRO A 206 11.78 -27.51 -10.59
CA PRO A 206 11.85 -28.82 -9.96
C PRO A 206 13.22 -29.42 -10.28
N VAL A 207 14.17 -29.29 -9.34
CA VAL A 207 15.47 -29.96 -9.44
C VAL A 207 15.26 -31.41 -8.98
N PRO A 208 15.53 -32.41 -9.83
CA PRO A 208 15.52 -33.81 -9.39
C PRO A 208 16.42 -34.01 -8.18
N ASP A 209 16.04 -34.86 -7.23
CA ASP A 209 16.81 -35.02 -5.98
C ASP A 209 18.27 -35.44 -6.22
N LYS A 210 18.55 -36.15 -7.31
CA LYS A 210 19.91 -36.50 -7.75
C LYS A 210 20.76 -35.26 -8.05
N ASP A 211 20.16 -34.24 -8.68
CA ASP A 211 20.84 -33.01 -9.07
C ASP A 211 20.94 -32.03 -7.89
N LYS A 212 20.03 -32.10 -6.91
CA LYS A 212 20.16 -31.35 -5.63
C LYS A 212 21.38 -31.77 -4.83
N ILE A 213 21.69 -33.07 -4.82
CA ILE A 213 22.86 -33.63 -4.11
C ILE A 213 24.14 -33.14 -4.79
N GLY A 214 24.23 -33.26 -6.12
CA GLY A 214 25.38 -32.79 -6.89
C GLY A 214 25.60 -31.26 -6.80
N ASN A 215 24.54 -30.45 -6.90
CA ASN A 215 24.63 -28.99 -6.82
C ASN A 215 25.05 -28.46 -5.45
N LYS A 216 24.83 -29.24 -4.37
CA LYS A 216 25.31 -28.91 -3.02
C LYS A 216 26.74 -29.39 -2.75
N GLY A 217 27.44 -29.93 -3.77
CA GLY A 217 28.80 -30.45 -3.64
C GLY A 217 28.89 -31.78 -2.90
N PHE A 218 27.76 -32.48 -2.70
CA PHE A 218 27.78 -33.82 -2.14
C PHE A 218 28.14 -34.83 -3.22
N ASP A 219 29.22 -35.58 -2.99
CA ASP A 219 29.57 -36.70 -3.84
C ASP A 219 28.55 -37.84 -3.64
N ALA A 220 27.81 -38.17 -4.69
CA ALA A 220 26.85 -39.27 -4.68
C ALA A 220 27.53 -40.65 -4.60
N LYS A 221 28.83 -40.75 -4.91
CA LYS A 221 29.57 -42.02 -4.99
C LYS A 221 30.22 -42.41 -3.66
N HIS A 222 30.60 -41.45 -2.83
CA HIS A 222 31.28 -41.71 -1.57
C HIS A 222 30.50 -41.18 -0.37
N SER A 223 29.90 -42.07 0.41
CA SER A 223 29.42 -41.72 1.74
C SER A 223 30.61 -41.56 2.68
N PHE A 224 30.71 -40.43 3.37
CA PHE A 224 31.65 -40.23 4.49
C PHE A 224 31.36 -41.14 5.69
N ARG A 225 30.25 -41.90 5.65
CA ARG A 225 29.89 -42.86 6.69
C ARG A 225 30.73 -44.13 6.55
N PRO A 226 31.52 -44.51 7.56
CA PRO A 226 32.23 -45.78 7.58
C PRO A 226 31.22 -46.93 7.45
N LYS A 227 31.50 -47.89 6.55
CA LYS A 227 30.66 -49.10 6.45
C LYS A 227 30.84 -49.91 7.73
N MET A 228 29.79 -49.98 8.55
CA MET A 228 29.77 -50.86 9.71
C MET A 228 29.94 -52.30 9.23
N LYS A 229 30.95 -52.99 9.77
CA LYS A 229 31.13 -54.43 9.52
C LYS A 229 29.90 -55.16 10.04
N ARG A 230 29.28 -55.98 9.20
CA ARG A 230 28.23 -56.91 9.64
C ARG A 230 28.89 -57.92 10.57
N LYS A 231 28.34 -58.07 11.77
CA LYS A 231 28.65 -59.17 12.69
C LYS A 231 28.00 -60.45 12.19
#